data_AF-I8HZZ1-F1
#
_entry.id   AF-I8HZZ1-F1
#
_cell.length_a   1.000
_cell.length_b   1.000
_cell.length_c   1.000
_cell.angle_alpha   90.00
_cell.angle_beta   90.00
_cell.angle_gamma   90.00
#
_symmetry.space_group_name_H-M   'P 1'
#
loop_
_entity.id
_entity.type
_entity.pdbx_description
1 polymer ?
#
loop_
_entity_poly.entity_id
_entity_poly.type
_entity_poly.pdbx_seq_one_letter_code
_entity_poly.pdbx_strand_id
1 'polypeptide(L)'
;MKPLFARLSLLFSAASIAVAAVAAPTAPDEVIKSAQGSLQTDISENKAKYQTDKPAFYQMVDSRVTQYFDTKYIAQTILAQNYRTATPDQRTRFESAFKKMLINSYADALLQYADSVKAEVQPAKIADGSDRATVNTKLIRPDAPPVAVAFDMRQKPVGADWKVVDIKVENISLVTSFRSQVAAQIKASSLDAVIQKLESGQQVVAPPAEAKP
;
A
#
# COMPACT_ATOMS: atom_id res chain seq x y z
N MET A 1 -72.82 28.30 34.82
CA MET A 1 -71.46 28.50 35.34
C MET A 1 -70.71 27.16 35.31
N LYS A 2 -69.49 27.18 34.73
CA LYS A 2 -68.46 26.11 34.58
C LYS A 2 -68.65 25.06 33.47
N PRO A 3 -67.86 25.13 32.37
CA PRO A 3 -67.67 24.02 31.44
C PRO A 3 -66.45 23.16 31.83
N LEU A 4 -66.61 21.83 31.84
CA LEU A 4 -65.53 20.87 32.05
C LEU A 4 -65.04 20.39 30.67
N PHE A 5 -63.93 20.95 30.20
CA PHE A 5 -63.30 20.54 28.94
C PHE A 5 -62.42 19.30 29.17
N ALA A 6 -62.74 18.20 28.47
CA ALA A 6 -61.95 16.98 28.43
C ALA A 6 -60.66 17.20 27.61
N ARG A 7 -59.51 16.91 28.21
CA ARG A 7 -58.18 16.98 27.57
C ARG A 7 -57.90 15.67 26.84
N LEU A 8 -57.84 15.73 25.51
CA LEU A 8 -57.29 14.66 24.67
C LEU A 8 -55.82 14.98 24.39
N SER A 9 -54.90 14.40 25.14
CA SER A 9 -53.47 14.55 24.93
C SER A 9 -53.01 13.61 23.82
N LEU A 10 -52.67 14.16 22.66
CA LEU A 10 -52.06 13.44 21.54
C LEU A 10 -50.56 13.25 21.84
N LEU A 11 -50.13 12.01 22.09
CA LEU A 11 -48.72 11.64 22.21
C LEU A 11 -48.09 11.55 20.81
N PHE A 12 -47.37 12.60 20.39
CA PHE A 12 -46.55 12.59 19.18
C PHE A 12 -45.16 12.05 19.54
N SER A 13 -44.93 10.75 19.32
CA SER A 13 -43.63 10.11 19.55
C SER A 13 -42.70 10.45 18.38
N ALA A 14 -41.75 11.36 18.60
CA ALA A 14 -40.72 11.70 17.62
C ALA A 14 -39.67 10.58 17.57
N ALA A 15 -39.77 9.69 16.59
CA ALA A 15 -38.72 8.72 16.29
C ALA A 15 -37.54 9.45 15.62
N SER A 16 -36.49 9.72 16.39
CA SER A 16 -35.22 10.22 15.86
C SER A 16 -34.55 9.12 15.03
N ILE A 17 -34.62 9.23 13.72
CA ILE A 17 -33.84 8.39 12.81
C ILE A 17 -32.38 8.83 12.92
N ALA A 18 -31.55 8.03 13.58
CA ALA A 18 -30.11 8.23 13.59
C ALA A 18 -29.56 7.96 12.18
N VAL A 19 -29.27 9.01 11.43
CA VAL A 19 -28.51 8.89 10.17
C VAL A 19 -27.09 8.52 10.55
N ALA A 20 -26.67 7.30 10.23
CA ALA A 20 -25.28 6.88 10.39
C ALA A 20 -24.40 7.79 9.50
N ALA A 21 -23.53 8.57 10.12
CA ALA A 21 -22.56 9.38 9.40
C ALA A 21 -21.61 8.44 8.64
N VAL A 22 -21.64 8.53 7.30
CA VAL A 22 -20.64 7.87 6.47
C VAL A 22 -19.32 8.58 6.71
N ALA A 23 -18.34 7.88 7.31
CA ALA A 23 -17.02 8.43 7.52
C ALA A 23 -16.42 8.87 6.18
N ALA A 24 -15.86 10.10 6.14
CA ALA A 24 -15.18 10.58 4.95
C ALA A 24 -13.97 9.67 4.64
N PRO A 25 -13.70 9.37 3.36
CA PRO A 25 -12.56 8.54 2.99
C PRO A 25 -11.25 9.21 3.44
N THR A 26 -10.35 8.40 4.00
CA THR A 26 -9.04 8.86 4.48
C THR A 26 -8.24 9.50 3.34
N ALA A 27 -7.69 10.70 3.56
CA ALA A 27 -6.89 11.39 2.56
C ALA A 27 -5.63 10.60 2.17
N PRO A 28 -5.10 10.74 0.93
CA PRO A 28 -3.96 9.93 0.47
C PRO A 28 -2.70 10.07 1.34
N ASP A 29 -2.36 11.27 1.79
CA ASP A 29 -1.20 11.49 2.66
C ASP A 29 -1.41 10.93 4.06
N GLU A 30 -2.65 10.93 4.58
CA GLU A 30 -3.00 10.26 5.83
C GLU A 30 -2.90 8.73 5.71
N VAL A 31 -3.18 8.15 4.54
CA VAL A 31 -2.92 6.73 4.29
C VAL A 31 -1.43 6.41 4.42
N ILE A 32 -0.55 7.23 3.84
CA ILE A 32 0.90 7.03 3.95
C ILE A 32 1.40 7.21 5.39
N LYS A 33 0.93 8.25 6.10
CA LYS A 33 1.25 8.48 7.52
C LYS A 33 0.79 7.31 8.40
N SER A 34 -0.41 6.78 8.15
CA SER A 34 -0.96 5.63 8.88
C SER A 34 -0.13 4.36 8.65
N ALA A 35 0.28 4.09 7.40
CA ALA A 35 1.16 2.97 7.08
C ALA A 35 2.51 3.08 7.80
N GLN A 36 3.13 4.27 7.73
CA GLN A 36 4.39 4.55 8.43
C GLN A 36 4.26 4.37 9.95
N GLY A 37 3.27 5.01 10.57
CA GLY A 37 3.06 4.98 12.02
C GLY A 37 2.79 3.56 12.53
N SER A 38 2.00 2.80 11.79
CA SER A 38 1.69 1.41 12.14
C SER A 38 2.93 0.51 12.08
N LEU A 39 3.79 0.66 11.06
CA LEU A 39 5.04 -0.09 10.98
C LEU A 39 6.02 0.32 12.09
N GLN A 40 6.20 1.63 12.30
CA GLN A 40 7.15 2.15 13.28
C GLN A 40 6.79 1.68 14.70
N THR A 41 5.52 1.79 15.06
CA THR A 41 5.03 1.37 16.38
C THR A 41 5.32 -0.11 16.60
N ASP A 42 4.91 -0.96 15.65
CA ASP A 42 5.04 -2.40 15.75
C ASP A 42 6.52 -2.84 15.81
N ILE A 43 7.38 -2.25 14.97
CA ILE A 43 8.83 -2.48 15.00
C ILE A 43 9.42 -2.05 16.35
N SER A 44 9.04 -0.87 16.87
CA SER A 44 9.60 -0.36 18.13
C SER A 44 9.26 -1.25 19.33
N GLU A 45 8.05 -1.82 19.36
CA GLU A 45 7.58 -2.71 20.43
C GLU A 45 8.19 -4.11 20.36
N ASN A 46 8.52 -4.59 19.16
CA ASN A 46 8.89 -5.99 18.92
C ASN A 46 10.29 -6.18 18.32
N LYS A 47 11.15 -5.14 18.32
CA LYS A 47 12.45 -5.13 17.63
C LYS A 47 13.33 -6.35 17.94
N ALA A 48 13.49 -6.71 19.20
CA ALA A 48 14.34 -7.84 19.61
C ALA A 48 13.84 -9.18 19.05
N LYS A 49 12.51 -9.37 18.97
CA LYS A 49 11.89 -10.54 18.33
C LYS A 49 12.17 -10.55 16.83
N TYR A 50 11.99 -9.42 16.16
CA TYR A 50 12.20 -9.33 14.71
C TYR A 50 13.66 -9.46 14.27
N GLN A 51 14.61 -9.21 15.17
CA GLN A 51 16.03 -9.48 14.93
C GLN A 51 16.35 -10.98 14.91
N THR A 52 15.66 -11.80 15.69
CA THR A 52 15.92 -13.24 15.82
C THR A 52 14.96 -14.11 15.01
N ASP A 53 13.76 -13.62 14.72
CA ASP A 53 12.71 -14.31 13.96
C ASP A 53 12.29 -13.46 12.74
N LYS A 54 13.07 -13.59 11.66
CA LYS A 54 12.82 -12.94 10.38
C LYS A 54 11.48 -13.35 9.75
N PRO A 55 11.09 -14.64 9.72
CA PRO A 55 9.77 -15.03 9.23
C PRO A 55 8.61 -14.29 9.92
N ALA A 56 8.63 -14.17 11.26
CA ALA A 56 7.61 -13.43 11.98
C ALA A 56 7.59 -11.93 11.62
N PHE A 57 8.77 -11.35 11.41
CA PHE A 57 8.88 -9.96 10.95
C PHE A 57 8.30 -9.76 9.54
N TYR A 58 8.61 -10.65 8.59
CA TYR A 58 8.09 -10.57 7.22
C TYR A 58 6.57 -10.72 7.19
N GLN A 59 6.02 -11.61 8.01
CA GLN A 59 4.57 -11.75 8.16
C GLN A 59 3.92 -10.49 8.74
N MET A 60 4.55 -9.85 9.73
CA MET A 60 4.07 -8.58 10.25
C MET A 60 4.06 -7.53 9.16
N VAL A 61 5.16 -7.35 8.43
CA VAL A 61 5.25 -6.39 7.31
C VAL A 61 4.13 -6.65 6.31
N ASP A 62 3.93 -7.89 5.85
CA ASP A 62 2.82 -8.25 4.94
C ASP A 62 1.46 -7.80 5.48
N SER A 63 1.18 -8.11 6.75
CA SER A 63 -0.10 -7.79 7.39
C SER A 63 -0.34 -6.29 7.52
N ARG A 64 0.71 -5.50 7.77
CA ARG A 64 0.61 -4.05 7.96
C ARG A 64 0.53 -3.32 6.63
N VAL A 65 1.38 -3.67 5.66
CA VAL A 65 1.54 -2.86 4.45
C VAL A 65 0.55 -3.21 3.35
N THR A 66 0.22 -4.49 3.17
CA THR A 66 -0.49 -4.95 1.96
C THR A 66 -1.85 -4.30 1.78
N GLN A 67 -2.54 -3.98 2.88
CA GLN A 67 -3.82 -3.28 2.83
C GLN A 67 -3.75 -1.90 2.17
N TYR A 68 -2.59 -1.25 2.13
CA TYR A 68 -2.41 0.08 1.55
C TYR A 68 -2.09 0.06 0.06
N PHE A 69 -1.81 -1.11 -0.52
CA PHE A 69 -1.44 -1.26 -1.93
C PHE A 69 -2.57 -1.91 -2.75
N ASP A 70 -2.74 -1.49 -4.01
CA ASP A 70 -3.58 -2.22 -4.97
C ASP A 70 -2.70 -3.26 -5.67
N THR A 71 -2.38 -4.35 -4.96
CA THR A 71 -1.46 -5.41 -5.42
C THR A 71 -1.88 -5.99 -6.77
N LYS A 72 -3.20 -6.14 -6.98
CA LYS A 72 -3.76 -6.59 -8.26
C LYS A 72 -3.46 -5.61 -9.38
N TYR A 73 -3.66 -4.32 -9.17
CA TYR A 73 -3.33 -3.29 -10.17
C TYR A 73 -1.82 -3.23 -10.45
N ILE A 74 -0.99 -3.38 -9.41
CA ILE A 74 0.48 -3.43 -9.55
C ILE A 74 0.88 -4.64 -10.41
N ALA A 75 0.40 -5.84 -10.07
CA ALA A 75 0.68 -7.06 -10.82
C ALA A 75 0.22 -6.95 -12.29
N GLN A 76 -0.96 -6.38 -12.53
CA GLN A 76 -1.46 -6.05 -13.87
C GLN A 76 -0.52 -5.13 -14.63
N THR A 77 -0.02 -4.09 -13.98
CA THR A 77 0.86 -3.09 -14.59
C THR A 77 2.23 -3.69 -14.92
N ILE A 78 2.78 -4.53 -14.04
CA ILE A 78 4.06 -5.21 -14.23
C ILE A 78 3.98 -6.23 -15.37
N LEU A 79 2.92 -7.06 -15.40
CA LEU A 79 2.75 -8.07 -16.45
C LEU A 79 2.38 -7.45 -17.81
N ALA A 80 1.69 -6.31 -17.81
CA ALA A 80 1.30 -5.55 -19.00
C ALA A 80 0.68 -6.43 -20.10
N GLN A 81 1.32 -6.54 -21.27
CA GLN A 81 0.82 -7.38 -22.37
C GLN A 81 0.70 -8.86 -21.99
N ASN A 82 1.64 -9.38 -21.18
CA ASN A 82 1.60 -10.76 -20.70
C ASN A 82 0.40 -11.03 -19.77
N TYR A 83 -0.15 -9.99 -19.12
CA TYR A 83 -1.36 -10.15 -18.30
C TYR A 83 -2.54 -10.63 -19.14
N ARG A 84 -2.67 -10.15 -20.39
CA ARG A 84 -3.80 -10.46 -21.26
C ARG A 84 -3.88 -11.94 -21.62
N THR A 85 -2.73 -12.57 -21.83
CA THR A 85 -2.61 -13.99 -22.18
C THR A 85 -2.43 -14.90 -20.96
N ALA A 86 -2.10 -14.35 -19.79
CA ALA A 86 -1.99 -15.11 -18.55
C ALA A 86 -3.35 -15.66 -18.09
N THR A 87 -3.36 -16.91 -17.63
CA THR A 87 -4.53 -17.53 -17.00
C THR A 87 -4.86 -16.85 -15.66
N PRO A 88 -6.11 -16.96 -15.16
CA PRO A 88 -6.46 -16.47 -13.83
C PRO A 88 -5.57 -17.03 -12.72
N ASP A 89 -5.16 -18.29 -12.82
CA ASP A 89 -4.23 -18.94 -11.90
C ASP A 89 -2.85 -18.28 -11.94
N GLN A 90 -2.25 -18.13 -13.13
CA GLN A 90 -0.96 -17.48 -13.31
C GLN A 90 -0.94 -16.05 -12.75
N ARG A 91 -2.01 -15.30 -12.95
CA ARG A 91 -2.14 -13.93 -12.42
C ARG A 91 -2.11 -13.92 -10.89
N THR A 92 -2.86 -14.83 -10.26
CA THR A 92 -2.95 -14.95 -8.80
C THR A 92 -1.61 -15.40 -8.21
N ARG A 93 -0.99 -16.42 -8.81
CA ARG A 93 0.32 -16.93 -8.38
C ARG A 93 1.42 -15.89 -8.54
N PHE A 94 1.46 -15.19 -9.68
CA PHE A 94 2.41 -14.10 -9.89
C PHE A 94 2.21 -12.99 -8.85
N GLU A 95 0.99 -12.52 -8.62
CA GLU A 95 0.71 -11.47 -7.63
C GLU A 95 1.21 -11.87 -6.23
N SER A 96 0.85 -13.07 -5.77
CA SER A 96 1.24 -13.58 -4.46
C SER A 96 2.75 -13.75 -4.33
N ALA A 97 3.39 -14.40 -5.30
CA ALA A 97 4.81 -14.70 -5.26
C ALA A 97 5.67 -13.45 -5.43
N PHE A 98 5.25 -12.51 -6.30
CA PHE A 98 5.94 -11.23 -6.48
C PHE A 98 5.87 -10.36 -5.22
N LYS A 99 4.70 -10.27 -4.58
CA LYS A 99 4.53 -9.58 -3.29
C LYS A 99 5.46 -10.18 -2.23
N LYS A 100 5.45 -11.50 -2.08
CA LYS A 100 6.30 -12.20 -1.10
C LYS A 100 7.79 -11.94 -1.34
N MET A 101 8.22 -11.99 -2.60
CA MET A 101 9.60 -11.65 -2.97
C MET A 101 9.96 -10.22 -2.56
N LEU A 102 9.12 -9.21 -2.85
CA LEU A 102 9.40 -7.83 -2.44
C LEU A 102 9.54 -7.71 -0.91
N ILE A 103 8.64 -8.30 -0.14
CA ILE A 103 8.71 -8.26 1.33
C ILE A 103 10.02 -8.88 1.82
N ASN A 104 10.36 -10.07 1.33
CA ASN A 104 11.58 -10.77 1.73
C ASN A 104 12.86 -10.00 1.34
N SER A 105 12.84 -9.27 0.23
CA SER A 105 14.02 -8.53 -0.26
C SER A 105 14.24 -7.19 0.44
N TYR A 106 13.21 -6.58 1.03
CA TYR A 106 13.29 -5.20 1.55
C TYR A 106 12.88 -5.02 3.00
N ALA A 107 12.18 -5.98 3.61
CA ALA A 107 11.76 -5.86 5.00
C ALA A 107 12.96 -5.65 5.92
N ASP A 108 14.07 -6.34 5.69
CA ASP A 108 15.29 -6.20 6.50
C ASP A 108 15.82 -4.76 6.57
N ALA A 109 15.73 -4.01 5.48
CA ALA A 109 16.09 -2.60 5.47
C ALA A 109 15.15 -1.78 6.39
N LEU A 110 13.84 -2.07 6.41
CA LEU A 110 12.91 -1.41 7.33
C LEU A 110 13.34 -1.62 8.78
N LEU A 111 13.74 -2.84 9.16
CA LEU A 111 14.20 -3.12 10.53
C LEU A 111 15.53 -2.44 10.86
N GLN A 112 16.46 -2.43 9.91
CA GLN A 112 17.79 -1.83 10.09
C GLN A 112 17.72 -0.31 10.30
N TYR A 113 16.82 0.35 9.57
CA TYR A 113 16.74 1.80 9.48
C TYR A 113 15.59 2.42 10.30
N ALA A 114 14.79 1.61 11.00
CA ALA A 114 13.61 2.05 11.76
C ALA A 114 13.90 3.20 12.75
N ASP A 115 15.08 3.24 13.37
CA ASP A 115 15.41 4.26 14.38
C ASP A 115 16.15 5.47 13.80
N SER A 116 16.72 5.34 12.60
CA SER A 116 17.62 6.34 12.03
C SER A 116 17.03 7.09 10.85
N VAL A 117 16.01 6.54 10.19
CA VAL A 117 15.37 7.14 9.01
C VAL A 117 14.01 7.69 9.36
N LYS A 118 13.84 9.00 9.17
CA LYS A 118 12.57 9.69 9.37
C LYS A 118 11.91 9.98 8.02
N ALA A 119 10.65 9.60 7.88
CA ALA A 119 9.84 9.99 6.72
C ALA A 119 9.12 11.32 6.99
N GLU A 120 9.33 12.30 6.12
CA GLU A 120 8.60 13.57 6.08
C GLU A 120 7.58 13.54 4.95
N VAL A 121 6.32 13.21 5.29
CA VAL A 121 5.20 13.10 4.35
C VAL A 121 4.62 14.49 4.07
N GLN A 122 4.55 14.86 2.79
CA GLN A 122 3.94 16.12 2.34
C GLN A 122 2.44 15.94 2.08
N PRO A 123 1.65 17.05 2.07
CA PRO A 123 0.26 17.01 1.66
C PRO A 123 0.09 16.38 0.27
N ALA A 124 -0.99 15.60 0.11
CA ALA A 124 -1.29 14.95 -1.15
C ALA A 124 -1.53 15.97 -2.27
N LYS A 125 -0.98 15.68 -3.46
CA LYS A 125 -1.32 16.39 -4.70
C LYS A 125 -2.39 15.60 -5.43
N ILE A 126 -3.60 16.14 -5.49
CA ILE A 126 -4.76 15.56 -6.18
C ILE A 126 -5.17 16.54 -7.26
N ALA A 127 -5.28 16.09 -8.51
CA ALA A 127 -5.87 16.92 -9.56
C ALA A 127 -7.41 16.95 -9.41
N ASP A 128 -8.05 18.06 -9.74
CA ASP A 128 -9.51 18.20 -9.56
C ASP A 128 -10.27 17.09 -10.30
N GLY A 129 -11.19 16.43 -9.59
CA GLY A 129 -11.98 15.31 -10.12
C GLY A 129 -11.20 14.03 -10.44
N SER A 130 -9.92 13.96 -10.05
CA SER A 130 -9.04 12.82 -10.35
C SER A 130 -9.20 11.69 -9.33
N ASP A 131 -9.18 10.45 -9.84
CA ASP A 131 -9.01 9.24 -9.02
C ASP A 131 -7.53 8.95 -8.72
N ARG A 132 -6.63 9.89 -9.03
CA ARG A 132 -5.17 9.80 -8.83
C ARG A 132 -4.65 10.88 -7.92
N ALA A 133 -3.70 10.47 -7.08
CA ALA A 133 -2.97 11.36 -6.19
C ALA A 133 -1.49 10.99 -6.18
N THR A 134 -0.64 11.98 -5.88
CA THR A 134 0.76 11.74 -5.55
C THR A 134 1.04 12.29 -4.16
N VAL A 135 1.63 11.47 -3.30
CA VAL A 135 2.11 11.88 -1.97
C VAL A 135 3.63 11.89 -2.00
N ASN A 136 4.23 13.07 -1.90
CA ASN A 136 5.68 13.20 -1.84
C ASN A 136 6.15 13.02 -0.40
N THR A 137 7.25 12.30 -0.23
CA THR A 137 7.87 12.00 1.06
C THR A 137 9.37 12.17 0.94
N LYS A 138 10.01 12.77 1.94
CA LYS A 138 11.47 12.78 2.07
C LYS A 138 11.91 11.80 3.15
N LEU A 139 12.83 10.90 2.82
CA LEU A 139 13.48 10.05 3.81
C LEU A 139 14.74 10.77 4.30
N ILE A 140 14.69 11.27 5.53
CA ILE A 140 15.80 11.95 6.20
C ILE A 140 16.70 10.89 6.85
N ARG A 141 17.99 10.91 6.50
CA ARG A 141 19.01 10.00 7.02
C ARG A 141 20.09 10.80 7.77
N PRO A 142 20.76 10.23 8.79
CA PRO A 142 21.75 10.99 9.58
C PRO A 142 22.99 11.36 8.77
N ASP A 143 23.47 10.44 7.91
CA ASP A 143 24.78 10.53 7.28
C ASP A 143 24.73 10.65 5.74
N ALA A 144 23.57 11.00 5.18
CA ALA A 144 23.40 11.11 3.73
C ALA A 144 22.29 12.12 3.37
N PRO A 145 22.32 12.69 2.15
CA PRO A 145 21.25 13.55 1.66
C PRO A 145 19.88 12.85 1.74
N PRO A 146 18.79 13.62 1.99
CA PRO A 146 17.44 13.11 1.95
C PRO A 146 17.13 12.42 0.63
N VAL A 147 16.45 11.28 0.69
CA VAL A 147 15.99 10.57 -0.51
C VAL A 147 14.56 11.00 -0.82
N ALA A 148 14.32 11.43 -2.06
CA ALA A 148 12.98 11.77 -2.52
C ALA A 148 12.20 10.49 -2.88
N VAL A 149 11.05 10.31 -2.22
CA VAL A 149 10.11 9.23 -2.50
C VAL A 149 8.76 9.83 -2.88
N ALA A 150 8.10 9.29 -3.89
CA ALA A 150 6.72 9.65 -4.23
C ALA A 150 5.86 8.40 -4.31
N PHE A 151 4.73 8.43 -3.62
CA PHE A 151 3.71 7.39 -3.67
C PHE A 151 2.63 7.83 -4.66
N ASP A 152 2.58 7.17 -5.82
CA ASP A 152 1.46 7.35 -6.72
C ASP A 152 0.32 6.44 -6.25
N MET A 153 -0.84 7.05 -6.07
CA MET A 153 -2.01 6.42 -5.49
C MET A 153 -3.19 6.52 -6.45
N ARG A 154 -4.11 5.57 -6.31
CA ARG A 154 -5.42 5.65 -6.96
C ARG A 154 -6.54 5.40 -5.97
N GLN A 155 -7.69 6.02 -6.20
CA GLN A 155 -8.89 5.77 -5.45
C GLN A 155 -9.62 4.55 -6.00
N LYS A 156 -10.07 3.66 -5.12
CA LYS A 156 -10.93 2.54 -5.51
C LYS A 156 -12.34 3.07 -5.81
N PRO A 157 -12.96 2.66 -6.92
CA PRO A 157 -14.32 3.09 -7.26
C PRO A 157 -15.37 2.72 -6.20
N VAL A 158 -15.12 1.64 -5.45
CA VAL A 158 -15.97 1.18 -4.35
C VAL A 158 -15.23 1.44 -3.04
N GLY A 159 -15.93 2.04 -2.07
CA GLY A 159 -15.38 2.40 -0.75
C GLY A 159 -14.58 3.70 -0.72
N ALA A 160 -14.20 4.25 -1.89
CA ALA A 160 -13.45 5.50 -2.01
C ALA A 160 -12.06 5.46 -1.32
N ASP A 161 -11.51 4.25 -1.10
CA ASP A 161 -10.20 4.04 -0.47
C ASP A 161 -9.05 4.36 -1.42
N TRP A 162 -8.08 5.12 -0.93
CA TRP A 162 -6.82 5.34 -1.64
C TRP A 162 -5.87 4.16 -1.47
N LYS A 163 -5.29 3.69 -2.57
CA LYS A 163 -4.30 2.61 -2.60
C LYS A 163 -3.08 3.04 -3.39
N VAL A 164 -1.90 2.71 -2.86
CA VAL A 164 -0.62 2.88 -3.56
C VAL A 164 -0.58 1.93 -4.76
N VAL A 165 -0.14 2.46 -5.90
CA VAL A 165 -0.01 1.72 -7.16
C VAL A 165 1.38 1.82 -7.76
N ASP A 166 2.20 2.75 -7.31
CA ASP A 166 3.62 2.82 -7.65
C ASP A 166 4.37 3.60 -6.56
N ILE A 167 5.65 3.28 -6.42
CA ILE A 167 6.59 4.04 -5.62
C ILE A 167 7.65 4.55 -6.58
N LYS A 168 7.94 5.84 -6.52
CA LYS A 168 9.04 6.46 -7.23
C LYS A 168 10.12 6.83 -6.22
N VAL A 169 11.36 6.48 -6.52
CA VAL A 169 12.52 6.92 -5.74
C VAL A 169 13.41 7.73 -6.68
N GLU A 170 13.76 8.95 -6.27
CA GLU A 170 14.49 9.90 -7.13
C GLU A 170 13.82 10.06 -8.52
N ASN A 171 12.48 10.13 -8.51
CA ASN A 171 11.63 10.23 -9.70
C ASN A 171 11.65 9.00 -10.64
N ILE A 172 12.27 7.88 -10.23
CA ILE A 172 12.30 6.62 -10.98
C ILE A 172 11.22 5.68 -10.45
N SER A 173 10.28 5.31 -11.33
CA SER A 173 9.17 4.38 -11.04
C SER A 173 9.67 2.94 -10.82
N LEU A 174 9.38 2.38 -9.65
CA LEU A 174 9.69 0.98 -9.35
C LEU A 174 8.84 0.04 -10.21
N VAL A 175 7.53 0.30 -10.35
CA VAL A 175 6.65 -0.56 -11.16
C VAL A 175 7.08 -0.58 -12.63
N THR A 176 7.50 0.56 -13.18
CA THR A 176 8.01 0.63 -14.56
C THR A 176 9.33 -0.12 -14.71
N SER A 177 10.24 0.01 -13.76
CA SER A 177 11.50 -0.75 -13.76
C SER A 177 11.25 -2.26 -13.68
N PHE A 178 10.39 -2.69 -12.75
CA PHE A 178 10.04 -4.09 -12.56
C PHE A 178 9.32 -4.69 -13.77
N ARG A 179 8.42 -3.92 -14.40
CA ARG A 179 7.78 -4.31 -15.67
C ARG A 179 8.82 -4.69 -16.72
N SER A 180 9.82 -3.84 -16.94
CA SER A 180 10.87 -4.09 -17.94
C SER A 180 11.68 -5.35 -17.63
N GLN A 181 12.05 -5.54 -16.36
CA GLN A 181 12.83 -6.70 -15.92
C GLN A 181 12.02 -8.01 -16.01
N VAL A 182 10.75 -8.00 -15.56
CA VAL A 182 9.85 -9.16 -15.67
C VAL A 182 9.58 -9.49 -17.14
N ALA A 183 9.33 -8.49 -17.99
CA ALA A 183 9.13 -8.72 -19.42
C ALA A 183 10.35 -9.37 -20.08
N ALA A 184 11.57 -8.94 -19.72
CA ALA A 184 12.80 -9.56 -20.20
C ALA A 184 12.92 -11.03 -19.76
N GLN A 185 12.59 -11.34 -18.51
CA GLN A 185 12.62 -12.73 -18.01
C GLN A 185 11.57 -13.62 -18.68
N ILE A 186 10.35 -13.12 -18.87
CA ILE A 186 9.27 -13.84 -19.55
C ILE A 186 9.68 -14.13 -20.99
N LYS A 187 10.26 -13.14 -21.69
CA LYS A 187 10.75 -13.31 -23.07
C LYS A 187 11.86 -14.34 -23.18
N ALA A 188 12.75 -14.41 -22.19
CA ALA A 188 13.85 -15.37 -22.15
C ALA A 188 13.39 -16.80 -21.78
N SER A 189 12.21 -16.95 -21.19
CA SER A 189 11.71 -18.24 -20.70
C SER A 189 10.19 -18.34 -20.89
N SER A 190 9.42 -18.14 -19.82
CA SER A 190 7.96 -18.07 -19.85
C SER A 190 7.43 -17.40 -18.58
N LEU A 191 6.14 -17.05 -18.56
CA LEU A 191 5.50 -16.56 -17.33
C LEU A 191 5.55 -17.61 -16.21
N ASP A 192 5.28 -18.88 -16.51
CA ASP A 192 5.33 -19.95 -15.52
C ASP A 192 6.73 -20.13 -14.93
N ALA A 193 7.78 -20.04 -15.75
CA ALA A 193 9.16 -20.13 -15.27
C ALA A 193 9.49 -18.95 -14.33
N VAL A 194 9.01 -17.74 -14.63
CA VAL A 194 9.18 -16.57 -13.75
C VAL A 194 8.41 -16.76 -12.44
N ILE A 195 7.18 -17.28 -12.48
CA ILE A 195 6.39 -17.59 -11.30
C ILE A 195 7.10 -18.63 -10.42
N GLN A 196 7.63 -19.70 -11.00
CA GLN A 196 8.36 -20.73 -10.24
C GLN A 196 9.63 -20.17 -9.56
N LYS A 197 10.36 -19.27 -10.23
CA LYS A 197 11.49 -18.56 -9.62
C LYS A 197 11.04 -17.73 -8.41
N LEU A 198 9.96 -16.96 -8.56
CA LEU A 198 9.40 -16.17 -7.45
C LEU A 198 8.95 -17.07 -6.28
N GLU A 199 8.27 -18.17 -6.57
CA GLU A 199 7.76 -19.12 -5.56
C GLU A 199 8.89 -19.83 -4.81
N SER A 200 10.02 -20.06 -5.46
CA SER A 200 11.24 -20.57 -4.82
C SER A 200 12.05 -19.51 -4.06
N GLY A 201 11.56 -18.27 -4.01
CA GLY A 201 12.19 -17.16 -3.29
C GLY A 201 13.35 -16.52 -4.07
N GLN A 202 13.53 -16.83 -5.35
CA GLN A 202 14.52 -16.16 -6.17
C GLN A 202 14.06 -14.74 -6.49
N GLN A 203 15.01 -13.82 -6.42
CA GLN A 203 14.80 -12.44 -6.84
C GLN A 203 14.78 -12.37 -8.37
N VAL A 204 13.65 -11.93 -8.94
CA VAL A 204 13.50 -11.75 -10.39
C VAL A 204 13.61 -10.30 -10.85
N VAL A 205 13.56 -9.36 -9.90
CA VAL A 205 13.76 -7.93 -10.13
C VAL A 205 14.63 -7.31 -9.04
N ALA A 206 15.42 -6.31 -9.41
CA ALA A 206 16.11 -5.43 -8.48
C ALA A 206 15.56 -4.01 -8.62
N PRO A 207 15.54 -3.21 -7.56
CA PRO A 207 15.15 -1.81 -7.69
C PRO A 207 16.27 -1.07 -8.45
N PRO A 208 15.98 0.10 -9.05
CA PRO A 208 17.01 0.98 -9.58
C PRO A 208 18.12 1.23 -8.56
N ALA A 209 19.35 1.49 -9.01
CA ALA A 209 20.49 1.69 -8.11
C ALA A 209 20.23 2.88 -7.15
N GLU A 210 19.52 3.89 -7.63
CA GLU A 210 19.08 5.09 -6.92
C GLU A 210 18.05 4.79 -5.83
N ALA A 211 17.40 3.63 -5.88
CA ALA A 211 16.39 3.19 -4.93
C ALA A 211 16.94 2.24 -3.85
N LYS A 212 18.25 1.96 -3.85
CA LYS A 212 18.88 1.22 -2.76
C LYS A 212 19.02 2.14 -1.52
N PRO A 213 18.72 1.61 -0.32
CA PRO A 213 18.79 2.39 0.93
C PRO A 213 20.18 2.94 1.23
#